data_AF-A0A920W129-F1
#
_entry.id   AF-A0A920W129-F1
#
_cell.length_a   1.000
_cell.length_b   1.000
_cell.length_c   1.000
_cell.angle_alpha   90.00
_cell.angle_beta   90.00
_cell.angle_gamma   90.00
#
_symmetry.space_group_name_H-M   'P 1'
#
loop_
_entity.id
_entity.type
_entity.pdbx_description
1 polymer ?
#
loop_
_entity_poly.entity_id
_entity_poly.type
_entity_poly.pdbx_seq_one_letter_code
_entity_poly.pdbx_strand_id
1 'polypeptide(L)'
;METIIQASYFVVAVIFIVGLKQMSSPVTARRGILWAGAAMVIATLVTFLAPQIIDSDQAATNVGLIILAIAIGGGYAWWRASAWP
;
A
#
# COMPACT_ATOMS: atom_id res chain seq x y z
N MET A 1 17.54 -9.43 7.06
CA MET A 1 16.68 -8.39 6.46
C MET A 1 15.96 -8.92 5.24
N GLU A 2 16.67 -9.58 4.32
CA GLU A 2 16.08 -10.25 3.15
C GLU A 2 14.91 -11.18 3.46
N THR A 3 15.05 -12.10 4.42
CA THR A 3 13.98 -13.06 4.79
C THR A 3 12.73 -12.37 5.33
N ILE A 4 12.88 -11.22 6.02
CA ILE A 4 11.75 -10.45 6.58
C ILE A 4 11.01 -9.72 5.45
N ILE A 5 11.74 -9.17 4.48
CA ILE A 5 11.16 -8.50 3.30
C ILE A 5 10.43 -9.52 2.42
N GLN A 6 11.03 -10.70 2.17
CA GLN A 6 10.39 -11.76 1.41
C GLN A 6 9.14 -12.31 2.13
N ALA A 7 9.21 -12.51 3.45
CA ALA A 7 8.07 -12.93 4.24
C ALA A 7 6.94 -11.89 4.22
N SER A 8 7.27 -10.59 4.28
CA SER A 8 6.26 -9.53 4.20
C SER A 8 5.58 -9.50 2.82
N TYR A 9 6.34 -9.66 1.73
CA TYR A 9 5.78 -9.77 0.38
C TYR A 9 4.86 -10.98 0.24
N PHE A 10 5.24 -12.13 0.80
CA PHE A 10 4.39 -13.32 0.80
C PHE A 10 3.09 -13.09 1.58
N VAL A 11 3.16 -12.52 2.78
CA VAL A 11 1.98 -12.22 3.61
C VAL A 11 1.05 -11.23 2.89
N VAL A 12 1.60 -10.15 2.35
CA VAL A 12 0.84 -9.14 1.61
C VAL A 12 0.16 -9.77 0.37
N ALA A 13 0.86 -10.62 -0.37
CA ALA A 13 0.30 -11.34 -1.52
C ALA A 13 -0.88 -12.24 -1.12
N VAL A 14 -0.76 -12.99 -0.03
CA VAL A 14 -1.85 -13.83 0.50
C VAL A 14 -3.08 -12.98 0.86
N ILE A 15 -2.88 -11.83 1.51
CA ILE A 15 -3.98 -10.93 1.87
C ILE A 15 -4.67 -10.39 0.62
N PHE A 16 -3.92 -10.03 -0.44
CA PHE A 16 -4.51 -9.59 -1.70
C PHE A 16 -5.32 -10.69 -2.39
N ILE A 17 -4.82 -11.92 -2.43
CA ILE A 17 -5.54 -13.06 -3.02
C ILE A 17 -6.87 -13.29 -2.28
N VAL A 18 -6.84 -13.28 -0.94
CA VAL A 18 -8.04 -13.44 -0.12
C VAL A 18 -8.99 -12.26 -0.30
N GLY A 19 -8.48 -11.03 -0.37
CA GLY A 19 -9.27 -9.82 -0.64
C GLY A 19 -10.00 -9.90 -1.98
N LEU A 20 -9.30 -10.27 -3.05
CA LEU A 20 -9.86 -10.47 -4.39
C LEU A 20 -10.92 -11.56 -4.42
N LYS A 21 -10.66 -12.69 -3.74
CA LYS A 21 -11.65 -13.77 -3.61
C LYS A 21 -12.93 -13.30 -2.91
N GLN A 22 -12.82 -12.49 -1.86
CA GLN A 22 -13.98 -11.94 -1.17
C GLN A 22 -14.77 -10.94 -2.03
N MET A 23 -14.09 -10.24 -2.94
CA MET A 23 -14.73 -9.32 -3.90
C MET A 23 -15.57 -10.04 -4.97
N SER A 24 -15.37 -11.35 -5.18
CA SER A 24 -16.15 -12.15 -6.13
C SER A 24 -17.56 -12.54 -5.63
N SER A 25 -17.89 -12.27 -4.36
CA SER A 25 -19.23 -12.52 -3.81
C SER A 25 -19.86 -11.23 -3.28
N PRO A 26 -21.13 -10.92 -3.62
CA PRO A 26 -21.81 -9.69 -3.17
C PRO A 26 -21.85 -9.56 -1.63
N VAL A 27 -21.94 -10.68 -0.93
CA VAL A 27 -22.06 -10.72 0.55
C VAL A 27 -20.74 -10.32 1.23
N THR A 28 -19.60 -10.66 0.62
CA THR A 28 -18.27 -10.39 1.21
C THR A 28 -17.51 -9.26 0.54
N ALA A 29 -18.03 -8.68 -0.54
CA ALA A 29 -17.30 -7.72 -1.37
C ALA A 29 -16.78 -6.51 -0.59
N ARG A 30 -17.62 -5.93 0.29
CA ARG A 30 -17.23 -4.79 1.12
C ARG A 30 -16.10 -5.13 2.10
N ARG A 31 -16.08 -6.36 2.64
CA ARG A 31 -14.99 -6.80 3.53
C ARG A 31 -13.71 -7.03 2.73
N GLY A 32 -13.81 -7.61 1.53
CA GLY A 32 -12.68 -7.85 0.65
C GLY A 32 -11.90 -6.58 0.29
N ILE A 33 -12.60 -5.51 -0.11
CA ILE A 33 -11.94 -4.25 -0.45
C ILE A 33 -11.32 -3.55 0.76
N LEU A 34 -11.94 -3.65 1.94
CA LEU A 34 -11.38 -3.09 3.18
C LEU A 34 -10.07 -3.80 3.58
N TRP A 35 -10.03 -5.13 3.48
CA TRP A 35 -8.81 -5.91 3.71
C TRP A 35 -7.70 -5.57 2.71
N ALA A 36 -8.04 -5.43 1.43
CA ALA A 36 -7.09 -5.03 0.40
C ALA A 36 -6.55 -3.60 0.64
N GLY A 37 -7.42 -2.67 1.02
CA GLY A 37 -7.01 -1.30 1.37
C GLY A 37 -6.08 -1.25 2.59
N ALA A 38 -6.39 -1.99 3.65
CA ALA A 38 -5.52 -2.09 4.82
C ALA A 38 -4.15 -2.69 4.46
N ALA A 39 -4.12 -3.73 3.62
CA ALA A 39 -2.89 -4.33 3.13
C ALA A 39 -2.02 -3.33 2.34
N MET A 40 -2.63 -2.50 1.49
CA MET A 40 -1.91 -1.46 0.74
C MET A 40 -1.24 -0.43 1.67
N VAL A 41 -1.94 0.01 2.72
CA VAL A 41 -1.36 0.96 3.69
C VAL A 41 -0.17 0.32 4.42
N ILE A 42 -0.33 -0.90 4.93
CA ILE A 42 0.74 -1.61 5.64
C ILE A 42 1.95 -1.84 4.73
N ALA A 43 1.74 -2.32 3.50
CA ALA A 43 2.82 -2.56 2.54
C ALA A 43 3.60 -1.28 2.23
N THR A 44 2.89 -0.16 2.07
CA THR A 44 3.50 1.16 1.83
C THR A 44 4.37 1.57 3.03
N LEU A 45 3.87 1.42 4.26
CA LEU A 45 4.63 1.74 5.48
C LEU A 45 5.87 0.86 5.65
N VAL A 46 5.75 -0.45 5.40
CA VAL A 46 6.89 -1.38 5.45
C VAL A 46 7.95 -1.04 4.41
N THR A 47 7.56 -0.50 3.26
CA THR A 47 8.50 -0.10 2.20
C THR A 47 9.46 1.00 2.68
N PHE A 48 9.03 1.91 3.56
CA PHE A 48 9.94 2.91 4.15
C PHE A 48 11.03 2.32 5.05
N LEU A 49 10.88 1.06 5.50
CA LEU A 49 11.90 0.34 6.26
C LEU A 49 12.93 -0.36 5.36
N ALA A 50 12.80 -0.25 4.03
CA ALA A 50 13.72 -0.87 3.09
C ALA A 50 15.12 -0.23 3.21
N PRO A 51 16.21 -1.02 3.25
CA PRO A 51 17.58 -0.51 3.39
C PRO A 51 17.94 0.53 2.33
N GLN A 52 17.39 0.40 1.12
CA GLN A 52 17.61 1.34 0.02
C GLN A 52 17.11 2.76 0.34
N ILE A 53 16.12 2.89 1.22
CA ILE A 53 15.53 4.18 1.61
C ILE A 53 16.24 4.75 2.84
N ILE A 54 16.59 3.89 3.81
CA ILE A 54 17.20 4.32 5.09
C ILE A 54 18.70 4.61 4.95
N ASP A 55 19.44 3.76 4.25
CA ASP A 55 20.91 3.81 4.20
C ASP A 55 21.44 4.80 3.13
N SER A 56 20.56 5.61 2.54
CA SER A 56 20.91 6.61 1.53
C SER A 56 21.41 7.91 2.17
N ASP A 57 22.53 8.47 1.68
CA ASP A 57 23.06 9.78 2.13
C ASP A 57 22.05 10.94 2.01
N GLN A 58 21.06 10.80 1.11
CA GLN A 58 19.95 11.75 0.92
C GLN A 58 18.59 11.21 1.35
N ALA A 59 18.55 10.29 2.33
CA ALA A 59 17.33 9.65 2.81
C ALA A 59 16.23 10.68 3.16
N ALA A 60 16.57 11.77 3.85
CA ALA A 60 15.61 12.80 4.23
C ALA A 60 14.93 13.47 3.03
N THR A 61 15.71 13.85 2.00
CA THR A 61 15.19 14.46 0.78
C THR A 61 14.30 13.48 0.02
N ASN A 62 14.76 12.24 -0.16
CA ASN A 62 14.04 11.21 -0.91
C ASN A 62 12.73 10.84 -0.23
N VAL A 63 12.73 10.66 1.10
CA VAL A 63 11.51 10.39 1.87
C VAL A 63 10.53 11.56 1.76
N GLY A 64 11.02 12.81 1.83
CA GLY A 64 10.19 14.00 1.60
C GLY A 64 9.52 14.00 0.23
N LEU A 65 10.27 13.66 -0.82
CA LEU A 65 9.74 13.54 -2.18
C LEU A 65 8.72 12.40 -2.33
N ILE A 66 8.96 11.25 -1.70
CA ILE A 66 8.02 10.10 -1.71
C ILE A 66 6.69 10.51 -1.07
N ILE A 67 6.73 11.13 0.11
CA ILE A 67 5.52 11.57 0.81
C ILE A 67 4.76 12.60 -0.03
N LEU A 68 5.47 13.57 -0.62
CA LEU A 68 4.86 14.58 -1.48
C LEU A 68 4.19 13.94 -2.70
N ALA A 69 4.85 12.97 -3.34
CA ALA A 69 4.28 12.25 -4.49
C ALA A 69 3.03 11.44 -4.11
N ILE A 70 3.05 10.74 -2.97
CA ILE A 70 1.88 10.01 -2.44
C ILE A 70 0.73 10.98 -2.15
N ALA A 71 1.00 12.12 -1.52
CA ALA A 71 -0.01 13.10 -1.16
C ALA A 71 -0.68 13.70 -2.41
N ILE A 72 0.10 14.07 -3.42
CA ILE A 72 -0.41 14.63 -4.68
C ILE A 72 -1.21 13.57 -5.44
N GLY A 73 -0.64 12.39 -5.67
CA GLY A 73 -1.28 11.33 -6.45
C GLY A 73 -2.53 10.78 -5.76
N GLY A 74 -2.42 10.46 -4.46
CA GLY A 74 -3.53 9.96 -3.64
C GLY A 74 -4.63 11.00 -3.44
N GLY A 75 -4.26 12.25 -3.16
CA GLY A 75 -5.21 13.34 -2.99
C GLY A 75 -5.98 13.64 -4.28
N TYR A 76 -5.29 13.71 -5.42
CA TYR A 76 -5.92 13.90 -6.72
C TYR A 76 -6.87 12.76 -7.08
N ALA A 77 -6.43 11.51 -6.88
CA ALA A 77 -7.26 10.33 -7.14
C ALA A 77 -8.50 10.29 -6.23
N TRP A 78 -8.36 10.63 -4.95
CA TRP A 78 -9.47 10.69 -4.00
C TRP A 78 -10.51 11.73 -4.40
N TRP A 79 -10.05 12.94 -4.76
CA TRP A 79 -10.92 14.01 -5.21
C TRP A 79 -11.72 13.58 -6.45
N ARG A 80 -11.03 12.99 -7.44
CA ARG A 80 -11.66 12.49 -8.67
C ARG A 80 -12.64 11.34 -8.43
N ALA A 81 -12.34 10.43 -7.52
CA ALA A 81 -13.23 9.33 -7.15
C ALA A 81 -14.49 9.84 -6.42
N SER A 82 -14.32 10.85 -5.57
CA SER A 82 -15.44 11.44 -4.80
C SER A 82 -16.33 12.36 -5.64
N ALA A 83 -15.78 12.93 -6.71
CA ALA A 83 -16.48 13.82 -7.63
C ALA A 83 -17.18 13.09 -8.80
N TRP A 84 -17.06 11.76 -8.90
CA TRP A 84 -17.74 10.99 -9.94
C TRP A 84 -19.24 10.84 -9.58
N PRO A 85 -20.19 11.36 -10.40
CA PRO A 85 -21.63 11.11 -10.26
C PRO A 85 -22.04 9.63 -10.37
#